data_AF-A0A4Q0Y1L6-F1
#
_entry.id   AF-A0A4Q0Y1L6-F1
#
_cell.length_a   1.000
_cell.length_b   1.000
_cell.length_c   1.000
_cell.angle_alpha   90.00
_cell.angle_beta   90.00
_cell.angle_gamma   90.00
#
_symmetry.space_group_name_H-M   'P 1'
#
loop_
_entity.id
_entity.type
_entity.pdbx_description
1 polymer ?
#
loop_
_entity_poly.entity_id
_entity_poly.type
_entity_poly.pdbx_seq_one_letter_code
_entity_poly.pdbx_strand_id
1 'polypeptide(L)'
;MFICGYHFPADMGNDVSFDKVIEKVEDGLDAAGKTVTLTSETREGKKLEEITVEEGSFAHKALVDYFNSTEVKEKDGFKMLYYTNKYQISEISKSADGDSTKDLCKKLDDMNLYRVKVA
;
A
#
# COMPACT_ATOMS: atom_id res chain seq x y z
N MET A 1 -2.65 2.45 -17.79
CA MET A 1 -3.33 2.65 -16.48
C MET A 1 -2.29 2.62 -15.36
N PHE A 2 -2.45 3.41 -14.29
CA PHE A 2 -1.54 3.33 -13.14
C PHE A 2 -2.17 2.57 -11.98
N ILE A 3 -1.53 1.48 -11.51
CA ILE A 3 -1.99 0.69 -10.36
C ILE A 3 -0.81 0.43 -9.44
N CYS A 4 -0.95 0.76 -8.15
CA CYS A 4 0.11 0.63 -7.15
C CYS A 4 1.43 1.31 -7.56
N GLY A 5 1.37 2.38 -8.36
CA GLY A 5 2.55 3.11 -8.85
C GLY A 5 3.11 2.60 -10.19
N TYR A 6 2.66 1.44 -10.68
CA TYR A 6 3.13 0.88 -11.94
C TYR A 6 2.29 1.32 -13.13
N HIS A 7 2.95 1.59 -14.26
CA HIS A 7 2.30 1.88 -15.51
C HIS A 7 2.01 0.59 -16.30
N PHE A 8 0.73 0.28 -16.48
CA PHE A 8 0.26 -0.80 -17.34
C PHE A 8 -0.07 -0.29 -18.75
N PRO A 9 0.31 -1.03 -19.81
CA PRO A 9 0.02 -0.71 -21.20
C PRO A 9 -1.45 -0.42 -21.50
N ALA A 10 -1.71 0.43 -22.49
CA ALA A 10 -3.08 0.88 -22.84
C ALA A 10 -3.91 -0.19 -23.56
N ASP A 11 -3.26 -1.15 -24.22
CA ASP A 11 -3.89 -2.30 -24.88
C ASP A 11 -4.53 -3.28 -23.88
N MET A 12 -4.10 -3.26 -22.61
CA MET A 12 -4.78 -3.97 -21.51
C MET A 12 -6.05 -3.25 -21.02
N GLY A 13 -6.31 -2.02 -21.48
CA GLY A 13 -7.52 -1.26 -21.16
C GLY A 13 -7.76 -1.13 -19.66
N ASN A 14 -9.01 -1.40 -19.24
CA ASN A 14 -9.44 -1.46 -17.84
C ASN A 14 -9.37 -2.87 -17.24
N ASP A 15 -8.90 -3.86 -18.00
CA ASP A 15 -8.98 -5.28 -17.65
C ASP A 15 -7.64 -5.81 -17.10
N VAL A 16 -6.88 -4.95 -16.41
CA VAL A 16 -5.67 -5.38 -15.72
C VAL A 16 -6.09 -6.23 -14.51
N SER A 17 -5.83 -7.53 -14.57
CA SER A 17 -6.13 -8.45 -13.46
C SER A 17 -5.26 -8.13 -12.24
N PHE A 18 -5.81 -8.36 -11.05
CA PHE A 18 -5.07 -8.20 -9.80
C PHE A 18 -3.83 -9.10 -9.74
N ASP A 19 -3.89 -10.32 -10.29
CA ASP A 19 -2.74 -11.23 -10.37
C ASP A 19 -1.52 -10.59 -11.05
N LYS A 20 -1.71 -9.84 -12.14
CA LYS A 20 -0.60 -9.14 -12.82
C LYS A 20 -0.01 -8.01 -11.97
N VAL A 21 -0.84 -7.36 -11.16
CA VAL A 21 -0.38 -6.31 -10.25
C VAL A 21 0.42 -6.93 -9.10
N ILE A 22 -0.08 -8.04 -8.54
CA ILE A 22 0.60 -8.82 -7.50
C ILE A 22 1.96 -9.27 -8.02
N GLU A 23 2.01 -9.88 -9.19
CA GLU A 23 3.26 -10.29 -9.84
C GLU A 23 4.25 -9.12 -9.98
N LYS A 24 3.78 -7.92 -10.32
CA LYS A 24 4.67 -6.75 -10.44
C LYS A 24 5.13 -6.15 -9.13
N VAL A 25 4.30 -6.17 -8.10
CA VAL A 25 4.71 -5.75 -6.76
C VAL A 25 5.74 -6.73 -6.18
N GLU A 26 5.61 -8.02 -6.47
CA GLU A 26 6.49 -9.06 -5.90
C GLU A 26 7.79 -9.27 -6.70
N ASP A 27 7.87 -8.76 -7.93
CA ASP A 27 9.01 -8.92 -8.84
C ASP A 27 10.30 -8.29 -8.26
N GLY A 28 11.17 -9.14 -7.70
CA GLY A 28 12.44 -8.73 -7.11
C GLY A 28 12.31 -8.04 -5.74
N LEU A 29 11.14 -8.09 -5.11
CA LEU A 29 10.88 -7.45 -3.82
C LEU A 29 11.46 -8.26 -2.66
N ASP A 30 12.35 -7.65 -1.89
CA ASP A 30 12.77 -8.16 -0.59
C ASP A 30 11.89 -7.56 0.52
N ALA A 31 10.85 -8.29 0.93
CA ALA A 31 9.91 -7.85 1.97
C ALA A 31 10.03 -8.66 3.28
N ALA A 32 10.64 -9.84 3.26
CA ALA A 32 10.66 -10.74 4.41
C ALA A 32 11.41 -10.12 5.62
N GLY A 33 10.86 -10.29 6.81
CA GLY A 33 11.42 -9.75 8.06
C GLY A 33 11.27 -8.25 8.25
N LYS A 34 10.66 -7.52 7.30
CA LYS A 34 10.40 -6.08 7.43
C LYS A 34 9.11 -5.82 8.18
N THR A 35 9.14 -4.86 9.08
CA THR A 35 7.94 -4.39 9.78
C THR A 35 7.36 -3.18 9.05
N VAL A 36 6.07 -3.24 8.71
CA VAL A 36 5.34 -2.12 8.10
C VAL A 36 4.40 -1.51 9.13
N THR A 37 4.57 -0.21 9.38
CA THR A 37 3.69 0.58 10.24
C THR A 37 3.06 1.71 9.45
N LEU A 38 1.74 1.83 9.57
CA LEU A 38 0.97 2.94 9.04
C LEU A 38 0.55 3.87 10.18
N THR A 39 0.82 5.16 10.04
CA THR A 39 0.30 6.20 10.94
C THR A 39 -0.77 6.99 10.22
N SER A 40 -2.00 6.98 10.73
CA SER A 40 -3.09 7.80 10.18
C SER A 40 -3.12 9.19 10.82
N GLU A 41 -3.52 10.18 10.02
CA GLU A 41 -3.58 11.58 10.42
C GLU A 41 -4.80 12.27 9.80
N THR A 42 -5.35 13.24 10.53
CA THR A 42 -6.33 14.16 9.96
C THR A 42 -5.67 15.09 8.94
N ARG A 43 -6.49 15.76 8.12
CA ARG A 43 -6.02 16.83 7.22
C ARG A 43 -5.32 17.98 7.95
N GLU A 44 -5.59 18.15 9.25
CA GLU A 44 -4.99 19.17 10.13
C GLU A 44 -3.66 18.70 10.73
N GLY A 45 -3.18 17.49 10.39
CA GLY A 45 -1.92 16.94 10.86
C GLY A 45 -2.00 16.31 12.25
N LYS A 46 -3.19 16.07 12.78
CA LYS A 46 -3.37 15.38 14.06
C LYS A 46 -3.25 13.87 13.83
N LYS A 47 -2.26 13.23 14.46
CA LYS A 47 -2.14 11.77 14.50
C LYS A 47 -3.37 11.15 15.16
N LEU A 48 -3.90 10.09 14.55
CA LEU A 48 -5.08 9.37 15.03
C LEU A 48 -4.71 8.01 15.58
N GLU A 49 -4.10 7.15 14.75
CA GLU A 49 -3.72 5.79 15.14
C GLU A 49 -2.46 5.30 14.42
N GLU A 50 -1.84 4.27 15.00
CA GLU A 50 -0.77 3.50 14.38
C GLU A 50 -1.25 2.06 14.16
N ILE A 51 -1.00 1.53 12.97
CA ILE A 51 -1.47 0.23 12.51
C ILE A 51 -0.25 -0.56 12.05
N THR A 52 -0.04 -1.73 12.63
CA THR A 52 0.95 -2.69 12.11
C THR A 52 0.29 -3.55 11.06
N VAL A 53 0.93 -3.67 9.90
CA VAL A 53 0.43 -4.49 8.79
C VAL A 53 1.01 -5.89 8.92
N GLU A 54 0.15 -6.90 8.74
CA GLU A 54 0.53 -8.31 8.84
C GLU A 54 1.57 -8.68 7.79
N GLU A 55 2.73 -9.19 8.25
CA GLU A 55 3.83 -9.61 7.38
C GLU A 55 3.38 -10.68 6.38
N GLY A 56 3.82 -10.55 5.14
CA GLY A 56 3.56 -11.54 4.10
C GLY A 56 2.22 -11.36 3.37
N SER A 57 1.31 -10.54 3.88
CA SER A 57 0.12 -10.09 3.13
C SER A 57 0.52 -9.29 1.89
N PHE A 58 -0.33 -9.27 0.87
CA PHE A 58 -0.15 -8.39 -0.28
C PHE A 58 -0.08 -6.92 0.17
N ALA A 59 -0.92 -6.51 1.13
CA ALA A 59 -0.86 -5.16 1.70
C ALA A 59 0.54 -4.81 2.22
N HIS A 60 1.17 -5.73 2.94
CA HIS A 60 2.53 -5.57 3.45
C HIS A 60 3.55 -5.42 2.32
N LYS A 61 3.56 -6.36 1.36
CA LYS A 61 4.48 -6.34 0.22
C LYS A 61 4.32 -5.07 -0.61
N ALA A 62 3.09 -4.67 -0.92
CA ALA A 62 2.79 -3.47 -1.69
C ALA A 62 3.22 -2.18 -0.98
N LEU A 63 3.15 -2.13 0.35
CA LEU A 63 3.63 -1.00 1.14
C LEU A 63 5.17 -0.96 1.23
N VAL A 64 5.83 -2.12 1.30
CA VAL A 64 7.29 -2.20 1.20
C VAL A 64 7.75 -1.74 -0.19
N ASP A 65 7.13 -2.23 -1.25
CA ASP A 65 7.44 -1.79 -2.62
C ASP A 65 7.22 -0.29 -2.75
N TYR A 66 6.03 0.20 -2.38
CA TYR A 66 5.72 1.64 -2.42
C TYR A 66 6.78 2.47 -1.69
N PHE A 67 7.20 2.04 -0.49
CA PHE A 67 8.22 2.74 0.27
C PHE A 67 9.56 2.80 -0.47
N ASN A 68 9.93 1.76 -1.22
CA ASN A 68 11.19 1.72 -1.97
C ASN A 68 11.11 2.47 -3.30
N SER A 69 9.98 2.39 -4.00
CA SER A 69 9.83 2.85 -5.38
C SER A 69 9.29 4.27 -5.51
N THR A 70 8.61 4.79 -4.49
CA THR A 70 7.99 6.12 -4.57
C THR A 70 9.00 7.27 -4.51
N GLU A 71 8.74 8.31 -5.29
CA GLU A 71 9.47 9.58 -5.29
C GLU A 71 9.13 10.47 -4.07
N VAL A 72 8.13 10.09 -3.27
CA VAL A 72 7.80 10.81 -2.04
C VAL A 72 9.01 10.83 -1.12
N LYS A 73 9.45 12.05 -0.79
CA LYS A 73 10.60 12.25 0.08
C LYS A 73 10.32 11.66 1.45
N GLU A 74 11.25 10.83 1.91
CA GLU A 74 11.23 10.34 3.27
C GLU A 74 11.51 11.49 4.25
N LYS A 75 10.73 11.54 5.32
CA LYS A 75 10.92 12.46 6.43
C LYS A 75 10.75 11.70 7.74
N ASP A 76 11.78 11.73 8.57
CA ASP A 76 11.81 11.08 9.90
C ASP A 76 11.55 9.55 9.85
N GLY A 77 11.94 8.86 8.78
CA GLY A 77 11.67 7.43 8.59
C GLY A 77 10.30 7.11 7.98
N PHE A 78 9.56 8.13 7.52
CA PHE A 78 8.22 7.98 6.98
C PHE A 78 8.10 8.53 5.57
N LYS A 79 7.28 7.87 4.74
CA LYS A 79 6.80 8.40 3.46
C LYS A 79 5.29 8.56 3.50
N MET A 80 4.79 9.66 2.94
CA MET A 80 3.36 9.90 2.82
C MET A 80 2.78 9.01 1.73
N LEU A 81 1.70 8.28 2.03
CA LEU A 81 1.05 7.38 1.08
C LEU A 81 0.12 8.18 0.17
N TYR A 82 0.30 8.06 -1.15
CA TYR A 82 -0.64 8.64 -2.10
C TYR A 82 -2.02 8.01 -1.94
N TYR A 83 -3.04 8.87 -1.98
CA TYR A 83 -4.43 8.46 -1.81
C TYR A 83 -4.83 7.37 -2.80
N THR A 84 -4.47 7.53 -4.08
CA THR A 84 -4.74 6.51 -5.12
C THR A 84 -4.10 5.16 -4.80
N ASN A 85 -2.84 5.14 -4.36
CA ASN A 85 -2.14 3.91 -3.98
C ASN A 85 -2.80 3.26 -2.76
N LYS A 86 -3.23 4.07 -1.77
CA LYS A 86 -3.96 3.58 -0.59
C LYS A 86 -5.18 2.75 -0.98
N TYR A 87 -6.04 3.28 -1.85
CA TYR A 87 -7.24 2.56 -2.30
C TYR A 87 -6.90 1.35 -3.15
N GLN A 88 -5.94 1.47 -4.07
CA GLN A 88 -5.55 0.36 -4.93
C GLN A 88 -5.01 -0.82 -4.12
N ILE A 89 -4.17 -0.54 -3.11
CA ILE A 89 -3.69 -1.55 -2.18
C ILE A 89 -4.85 -2.16 -1.40
N SER A 90 -5.76 -1.34 -0.85
CA SER A 90 -6.96 -1.83 -0.13
C SER A 90 -7.80 -2.79 -0.99
N GLU A 91 -8.12 -2.40 -2.22
CA GLU A 91 -8.97 -3.18 -3.13
C GLU A 91 -8.33 -4.52 -3.53
N ILE A 92 -7.04 -4.52 -3.87
CA ILE A 92 -6.35 -5.77 -4.23
C ILE A 92 -6.19 -6.65 -2.99
N SER A 93 -5.89 -6.08 -1.82
CA SER A 93 -5.76 -6.84 -0.57
C SER A 93 -7.06 -7.53 -0.17
N LYS A 94 -8.23 -6.90 -0.39
CA LYS A 94 -9.55 -7.54 -0.15
C LYS A 94 -9.72 -8.83 -0.96
N SER A 95 -9.14 -8.89 -2.16
CA SER A 95 -9.17 -10.06 -3.02
C SER A 95 -8.06 -11.06 -2.73
N ALA A 96 -6.85 -10.59 -2.47
CA ALA A 96 -5.66 -11.43 -2.33
C ALA A 96 -5.50 -12.02 -0.92
N ASP A 97 -5.72 -11.19 0.11
CA ASP A 97 -5.46 -11.54 1.51
C ASP A 97 -6.75 -11.92 2.27
N GLY A 98 -7.92 -11.55 1.72
CA GLY A 98 -9.23 -11.92 2.24
C GLY A 98 -9.49 -11.38 3.66
N ASP A 99 -9.88 -12.26 4.58
CA ASP A 99 -10.27 -11.86 5.93
C ASP A 99 -9.08 -11.36 6.79
N SER A 100 -7.84 -11.73 6.46
CA SER A 100 -6.63 -11.35 7.23
C SER A 100 -6.39 -9.83 7.23
N THR A 101 -6.63 -9.16 6.10
CA THR A 101 -6.45 -7.70 5.98
C THR A 101 -7.76 -6.93 6.07
N LYS A 102 -8.90 -7.58 6.34
CA LYS A 102 -10.23 -6.96 6.30
C LYS A 102 -10.35 -5.68 7.13
N ASP A 103 -9.82 -5.70 8.35
CA ASP A 103 -9.88 -4.53 9.24
C ASP A 103 -8.90 -3.43 8.84
N LEU A 104 -7.75 -3.79 8.25
CA LEU A 104 -6.85 -2.83 7.62
C LEU A 104 -7.54 -2.15 6.43
N CYS A 105 -8.13 -2.92 5.52
CA CYS A 105 -8.81 -2.40 4.33
C CYS A 105 -9.95 -1.43 4.69
N LYS A 106 -10.75 -1.74 5.73
CA LYS A 106 -11.78 -0.80 6.24
C LYS A 106 -11.20 0.55 6.67
N LYS A 107 -10.01 0.56 7.27
CA LYS A 107 -9.32 1.79 7.68
C LYS A 107 -8.77 2.52 6.46
N LEU A 108 -8.15 1.80 5.53
CA LEU A 108 -7.61 2.39 4.29
C LEU A 108 -8.70 3.03 3.41
N ASP A 109 -9.96 2.60 3.52
CA ASP A 109 -11.07 3.19 2.76
C ASP A 109 -11.52 4.58 3.27
N ASP A 110 -11.03 5.03 4.43
CA ASP A 110 -11.38 6.33 5.02
C ASP A 110 -10.84 7.55 4.23
N MET A 111 -11.18 8.76 4.69
CA MET A 111 -10.68 10.02 4.12
C MET A 111 -9.39 10.52 4.80
N ASN A 112 -8.77 9.74 5.70
CA ASN A 112 -7.58 10.15 6.44
C ASN A 112 -6.32 10.01 5.57
N LEU A 113 -5.32 10.78 5.97
CA LEU A 113 -3.96 10.71 5.44
C LEU A 113 -3.19 9.61 6.15
N TYR A 114 -2.30 8.94 5.43
CA TYR A 114 -1.48 7.88 5.98
C TYR A 114 -0.01 8.11 5.67
N ARG A 115 0.84 7.82 6.64
CA ARG A 115 2.28 7.67 6.43
C ARG A 115 2.66 6.22 6.63
N VAL A 116 3.53 5.73 5.76
CA VAL A 116 4.12 4.40 5.87
C VAL A 116 5.55 4.53 6.38
N LYS A 117 5.90 3.63 7.28
CA LYS A 117 7.27 3.35 7.73
C LYS A 117 7.56 1.88 7.51
N VAL A 118 8.76 1.60 7.01
CA VAL A 118 9.30 0.26 6.83
C VAL A 118 10.60 0.18 7.63
N ALA A 119 10.71 -0.81 8.51
CA ALA A 119 11.86 -1.02 9.40
C ALA A 119 12.36 -2.46 9.32
#